data_AF-A0AAJ1T1Q1-F1
#
_entry.id   AF-A0AAJ1T1Q1-F1
#
_cell.length_a   1.000
_cell.length_b   1.000
_cell.length_c   1.000
_cell.angle_alpha   90.00
_cell.angle_beta   90.00
_cell.angle_gamma   90.00
#
_symmetry.space_group_name_H-M   'P 1'
#
loop_
_entity.id
_entity.type
_entity.pdbx_description
1 polymer ?
#
loop_
_entity_poly.entity_id
_entity_poly.type
_entity_poly.pdbx_seq_one_letter_code
_entity_poly.pdbx_strand_id
1 'polypeptide(L)' 'MARQLKIAGLNPELTPHSLRHTHTSLLAEAGVSLEQIMDRLGHSDD' A
#
# COMPACT_ATOMS: atom_id res chain seq x y z
N MET A 1 14.22 -3.41 2.27
CA MET A 1 13.40 -2.61 3.18
C MET A 1 13.96 -2.50 4.59
N ALA A 2 14.57 -3.54 5.18
CA ALA A 2 15.05 -3.52 6.56
C ALA A 2 15.90 -2.28 6.95
N ARG A 3 16.85 -1.87 6.10
CA ARG A 3 17.64 -0.64 6.34
C ARG A 3 16.78 0.62 6.38
N GLN A 4 15.86 0.78 5.43
CA GLN A 4 14.96 1.94 5.35
C GLN A 4 13.98 1.97 6.53
N LEU A 5 13.39 0.82 6.88
CA LEU A 5 12.49 0.69 8.04
C LEU A 5 13.20 1.06 9.34
N LYS A 6 14.45 0.63 9.52
CA LYS A 6 15.28 1.01 10.67
C LYS A 6 15.56 2.51 10.73
N ILE A 7 15.91 3.14 9.61
CA ILE A 7 16.14 4.60 9.54
C ILE A 7 14.86 5.37 9.86
N ALA A 8 13.70 4.87 9.40
CA ALA A 8 12.39 5.47 9.64
C ALA A 8 11.79 5.17 11.03
N GLY A 9 12.45 4.33 11.84
CA GLY A 9 11.91 3.90 13.15
C GLY A 9 10.64 3.04 13.05
N LEU A 10 10.44 2.35 11.93
CA LEU A 10 9.26 1.51 11.67
C LEU A 10 9.51 0.05 12.04
N ASN A 11 8.42 -0.71 12.26
CA ASN A 11 8.49 -2.15 12.53
C ASN A 11 9.27 -2.87 11.41
N PRO A 12 10.38 -3.58 11.72
CA PRO A 12 11.19 -4.28 10.72
C PRO A 12 10.46 -5.44 10.02
N GLU A 13 9.34 -5.92 10.56
CA GLU A 13 8.51 -6.97 9.97
C GLU A 13 7.58 -6.45 8.85
N LEU A 14 7.51 -5.13 8.64
CA LEU A 14 6.72 -4.57 7.54
C LEU A 14 7.25 -5.07 6.20
N THR A 15 6.33 -5.59 5.40
CA THR A 15 6.62 -6.07 4.04
C THR A 15 6.08 -5.09 3.01
N PRO A 16 6.58 -5.11 1.76
CA PRO A 16 5.96 -4.37 0.67
C PRO A 16 4.46 -4.66 0.51
N HIS A 17 4.03 -5.90 0.78
CA HIS A 17 2.62 -6.29 0.74
C HIS A 17 1.79 -5.60 1.84
N SER A 18 2.30 -5.54 3.07
CA SER A 18 1.65 -4.80 4.16
C SER A 18 1.47 -3.32 3.81
N LEU A 19 2.47 -2.71 3.17
CA LEU A 19 2.41 -1.32 2.73
C LEU A 19 1.47 -1.10 1.54
N ARG A 20 1.31 -2.10 0.67
CA ARG A 20 0.29 -2.09 -0.40
C ARG A 20 -1.11 -2.01 0.19
N HIS A 21 -1.40 -2.75 1.28
CA HIS A 21 -2.67 -2.64 1.99
C HIS A 21 -2.88 -1.25 2.60
N THR A 22 -1.87 -0.70 3.28
CA THR A 22 -1.95 0.67 3.80
C THR A 22 -2.25 1.69 2.69
N HIS A 23 -1.59 1.57 1.54
CA HIS A 23 -1.84 2.42 0.38
C HIS A 23 -3.27 2.31 -0.14
N THR A 24 -3.82 1.09 -0.25
CA THR A 24 -5.22 0.86 -0.62
C THR A 24 -6.20 1.47 0.38
N SER A 25 -5.99 1.27 1.68
CA SER A 25 -6.84 1.85 2.73
C SER A 25 -6.86 3.38 2.67
N LEU A 26 -5.69 4.02 2.51
CA LEU A 26 -5.60 5.47 2.42
C LEU A 26 -6.30 6.05 1.18
N LEU A 27 -6.23 5.35 0.04
CA LEU A 27 -6.96 5.77 -1.17
C LEU A 27 -8.48 5.67 -0.98
N ALA A 28 -8.95 4.60 -0.34
CA ALA A 28 -10.36 4.43 -0.02
C ALA A 28 -10.86 5.51 0.95
N GLU A 29 -10.08 5.80 2.01
CA GLU A 29 -10.39 6.87 2.97
C GLU A 29 -10.38 8.27 2.32
N ALA A 30 -9.53 8.48 1.31
CA ALA A 30 -9.49 9.70 0.53
C ALA A 30 -10.64 9.81 -0.51
N GLY A 31 -11.52 8.81 -0.59
CA GLY A 31 -12.67 8.81 -1.50
C GLY A 31 -12.34 8.48 -2.96
N VAL A 32 -11.19 7.88 -3.23
CA VAL A 32 -10.81 7.42 -4.58
C VAL A 32 -11.70 6.24 -4.97
N SER A 33 -12.12 6.17 -6.24
CA SER A 33 -13.02 5.10 -6.69
C SER A 33 -12.32 3.74 -6.67
N LEU A 34 -13.10 2.67 -6.46
CA LEU A 34 -12.56 1.31 -6.45
C LEU A 34 -11.89 0.95 -7.79
N GLU A 35 -12.47 1.35 -8.91
CA GLU A 35 -11.90 1.16 -10.26
C GLU A 35 -10.51 1.79 -10.38
N GLN A 36 -10.34 3.04 -9.92
CA GLN A 36 -9.04 3.72 -9.93
C GLN A 36 -8.03 3.06 -8.98
N ILE A 37 -8.50 2.54 -7.84
CA ILE A 37 -7.65 1.80 -6.91
C ILE A 37 -7.18 0.49 -7.57
N MET A 38 -8.09 -0.27 -8.20
CA MET A 38 -7.77 -1.52 -8.89
C MET A 38 -6.79 -1.32 -10.05
N ASP A 39 -7.02 -0.30 -10.89
CA ASP A 39 -6.10 0.06 -11.98
C ASP A 39 -4.69 0.40 -11.45
N ARG A 40 -4.61 1.21 -10.40
CA ARG A 40 -3.33 1.54 -9.74
C ARG A 40 -2.62 0.34 -9.13
N LEU A 41 -3.39 -0.66 -8.69
CA LEU A 41 -2.88 -1.91 -8.16
C LEU A 41 -2.47 -2.90 -9.27
N GLY A 42 -2.79 -2.60 -10.53
CA GLY A 42 -2.56 -3.47 -11.68
C GLY A 42 -3.53 -4.64 -11.74
N HIS A 43 -4.71 -4.52 -11.12
CA HIS A 43 -5.78 -5.51 -11.19
C HIS A 43 -6.62 -5.23 -12.44
N SER A 44 -6.08 -5.55 -13.62
CA SER A 44 -6.73 -5.28 -14.92
C SER A 44 -7.69 -6.38 -15.39
N ASP A 45 -7.75 -7.53 -14.69
CA ASP A 45 -8.45 -8.75 -15.13
C ASP A 45 -9.20 -9.48 -13.99
N ASP A 46 -9.57 -8.78 -12.91
CA ASP A 46 -10.42 -9.33 -11.82
C ASP A 46 -11.90 -8.91 -11.99
#